data_AF-A0A7S1AL69-F1
#
_entry.id   AF-A0A7S1AL69-F1
#
_cell.length_a   1.000
_cell.length_b   1.000
_cell.length_c   1.000
_cell.angle_alpha   90.00
_cell.angle_beta   90.00
_cell.angle_gamma   90.00
#
_symmetry.space_group_name_H-M   'P 1'
#
loop_
_entity.id
_entity.type
_entity.pdbx_description
1 polymer ?
#
loop_
_entity_poly.entity_id
_entity_poly.type
_entity_poly.pdbx_seq_one_letter_code
_entity_poly.pdbx_strand_id
1 'polypeptide(L)'
;MNFVRLLTLLSGASSVPLTQEIWNTVTEGKTLFVKFYAPWCGHCKALKPAWDQLRAEYMDSESAMVAEVDCDAEEDLCEDVDQFPTLRWGDVSALEDYDGELDFDSLRTFAAKHLHPKCSPVRLDLCDDEHKALIDSLLPLSAEELDAKITEYEVQLEEVHKKFDEDEQRLQDEFDRIEAEKAEQLRAIRDPGLRLVRSVKALKLKEEL
;
A
#
# COMPACT_ATOMS: atom_id res chain seq x y z
N MET A 1 50.40 -4.83 35.74
CA MET A 1 50.43 -4.40 34.32
C MET A 1 49.05 -4.71 33.75
N ASN A 2 48.18 -3.70 33.75
CA ASN A 2 46.77 -3.80 33.37
C ASN A 2 46.64 -3.98 31.86
N PHE A 3 45.80 -4.92 31.43
CA PHE A 3 45.19 -4.89 30.10
C PHE A 3 43.70 -5.15 30.26
N VAL A 4 42.95 -4.07 30.50
CA VAL A 4 41.51 -4.02 30.27
C VAL A 4 41.33 -3.95 28.75
N ARG A 5 40.88 -5.05 28.14
CA ARG A 5 40.44 -5.04 26.75
C ARG A 5 39.08 -4.37 26.70
N LEU A 6 39.09 -3.09 26.33
CA LEU A 6 37.91 -2.33 25.98
C LEU A 6 37.30 -2.98 24.72
N LEU A 7 36.20 -3.71 24.90
CA LEU A 7 35.32 -4.11 23.80
C LEU A 7 34.59 -2.84 23.35
N THR A 8 35.13 -2.19 22.31
CA THR A 8 34.43 -1.17 21.56
C THR A 8 33.22 -1.83 20.90
N LEU A 9 32.03 -1.59 21.45
CA LEU A 9 30.77 -1.81 20.76
C LEU A 9 30.77 -0.91 19.52
N LEU A 10 30.95 -1.53 18.35
CA LEU A 10 30.60 -0.91 17.09
C LEU A 10 29.07 -0.80 17.06
N SER A 11 28.54 0.36 17.42
CA SER A 11 27.17 0.77 17.09
C SER A 11 27.06 0.96 15.58
N GLY A 12 27.00 -0.15 14.85
CA GLY A 12 26.46 -0.15 13.51
C GLY A 12 24.94 -0.09 13.65
N ALA A 13 24.35 1.07 13.38
CA ALA A 13 22.91 1.18 13.16
C ALA A 13 22.56 0.41 11.87
N SER A 14 22.50 -0.91 11.98
CA SER A 14 21.87 -1.74 10.98
C SER A 14 20.38 -1.49 11.14
N SER A 15 19.76 -0.90 10.13
CA SER A 15 18.30 -0.90 10.05
C SER A 15 17.87 -2.35 10.15
N VAL A 16 17.16 -2.69 11.22
CA VAL A 16 16.50 -3.98 11.31
C VAL A 16 15.31 -3.85 10.36
N PRO A 17 15.31 -4.56 9.21
CA PRO A 17 14.14 -4.57 8.34
C PRO A 17 12.96 -5.13 9.15
N LEU A 18 11.78 -4.55 8.94
CA LEU A 18 10.57 -5.05 9.59
C LEU A 18 10.25 -6.43 9.02
N THR A 19 9.92 -7.36 9.92
CA THR A 19 9.49 -8.72 9.58
C THR A 19 8.08 -8.94 10.12
N GLN A 20 7.38 -9.93 9.58
CA GLN A 20 6.03 -10.28 10.01
C GLN A 20 5.94 -10.52 11.53
N GLU A 21 6.96 -11.16 12.10
CA GLU A 21 6.99 -11.52 13.53
C GLU A 21 7.04 -10.31 14.46
N ILE A 22 7.72 -9.23 14.06
CA ILE A 22 7.92 -8.06 14.92
C ILE A 22 7.03 -6.89 14.56
N TRP A 23 6.37 -6.93 13.39
CA TRP A 23 5.59 -5.84 12.81
C TRP A 23 4.71 -5.15 13.86
N ASN A 24 3.67 -5.83 14.34
CA ASN A 24 2.74 -5.24 15.32
C ASN A 24 3.46 -4.78 16.60
N THR A 25 4.46 -5.52 17.08
CA THR A 25 5.14 -5.19 18.34
C THR A 25 5.92 -3.88 18.27
N VAL A 26 6.59 -3.62 17.14
CA VAL A 26 7.49 -2.45 17.02
C VAL A 26 6.80 -1.22 16.43
N THR A 27 5.67 -1.43 15.77
CA THR A 27 4.86 -0.39 15.12
C THR A 27 3.69 0.09 15.99
N GLU A 28 3.31 -0.65 17.04
CA GLU A 28 2.21 -0.30 17.94
C GLU A 28 2.30 1.15 18.46
N GLY A 29 1.20 1.88 18.29
CA GLY A 29 1.08 3.28 18.73
C GLY A 29 1.93 4.29 17.93
N LYS A 30 2.55 3.88 16.82
CA LYS A 30 3.34 4.75 15.95
C LYS A 30 2.67 4.95 14.60
N THR A 31 2.79 6.15 14.04
CA THR A 31 2.55 6.36 12.61
C THR A 31 3.74 5.87 11.81
N LEU A 32 3.49 5.03 10.81
CA LEU A 32 4.53 4.48 9.96
C LEU A 32 4.75 5.33 8.72
N PHE A 33 5.99 5.32 8.25
CA PHE A 33 6.35 5.58 6.87
C PHE A 33 7.29 4.46 6.43
N VAL A 34 6.81 3.54 5.60
CA VAL A 34 7.49 2.30 5.25
C VAL A 34 7.84 2.30 3.77
N LYS A 35 9.05 1.80 3.48
CA LYS A 35 9.52 1.52 2.12
C LYS A 35 9.53 0.03 1.87
N PHE A 36 8.71 -0.42 0.95
CA PHE A 36 8.73 -1.76 0.38
C PHE A 36 9.74 -1.80 -0.78
N TYR A 37 10.69 -2.74 -0.70
CA TYR A 37 11.79 -2.79 -1.66
C TYR A 37 12.24 -4.23 -1.95
N ALA A 38 12.94 -4.40 -3.07
CA ALA A 38 13.74 -5.60 -3.35
C ALA A 38 15.24 -5.25 -3.50
N PRO A 39 16.20 -6.07 -3.04
CA PRO A 39 17.64 -5.77 -3.04
C PRO A 39 18.25 -5.59 -4.42
N TRP A 40 17.64 -6.19 -5.45
CA TRP A 40 18.11 -6.09 -6.83
C TRP A 40 17.63 -4.80 -7.53
N CYS A 41 16.59 -4.13 -7.02
CA CYS A 41 15.97 -2.98 -7.67
C CYS A 41 16.88 -1.73 -7.69
N GLY A 42 17.12 -1.20 -8.90
CA GLY A 42 17.93 -0.01 -9.12
C GLY A 42 17.34 1.27 -8.54
N HIS A 43 16.02 1.47 -8.67
CA HIS A 43 15.32 2.64 -8.12
C HIS A 43 15.35 2.64 -6.58
N CYS A 44 15.22 1.46 -5.94
CA CYS A 44 15.36 1.34 -4.48
C CYS A 44 16.75 1.75 -4.00
N LYS A 45 17.80 1.37 -4.74
CA LYS A 45 19.18 1.77 -4.43
C LYS A 45 19.38 3.27 -4.58
N ALA A 46 18.73 3.91 -5.55
CA ALA A 46 18.78 5.36 -5.74
C ALA A 46 18.08 6.12 -4.60
N LEU A 47 16.96 5.61 -4.09
CA LEU A 47 16.22 6.18 -2.96
C LEU A 47 16.92 5.98 -1.61
N LYS A 48 17.69 4.89 -1.45
CA LYS A 48 18.30 4.50 -0.17
C LYS A 48 19.00 5.63 0.60
N PRO A 49 19.83 6.51 -0.01
CA PRO A 49 20.50 7.58 0.74
C PRO A 49 19.53 8.56 1.40
N ALA A 50 18.49 9.01 0.68
CA ALA A 50 17.48 9.91 1.22
C ALA A 50 16.64 9.22 2.31
N TRP A 51 16.30 7.95 2.09
CA TRP A 51 15.53 7.16 3.04
C TRP A 51 16.29 6.88 4.35
N ASP A 52 17.56 6.51 4.26
CA ASP A 52 18.42 6.27 5.43
C ASP A 52 18.60 7.56 6.24
N GLN A 53 18.74 8.71 5.56
CA GLN A 53 18.83 10.01 6.20
C GLN A 53 17.53 10.36 6.93
N LEU A 54 16.37 10.16 6.30
CA LEU A 54 15.07 10.37 6.93
C LEU A 54 14.90 9.47 8.16
N ARG A 55 15.22 8.18 8.02
CA ARG A 55 15.15 7.22 9.11
C ARG A 55 15.96 7.65 10.33
N ALA A 56 17.16 8.19 10.11
CA ALA A 56 17.98 8.69 11.20
C ALA A 56 17.32 9.84 11.97
N GLU A 57 16.49 10.68 11.33
CA GLU A 57 15.74 11.75 12.02
C GLU A 57 14.61 11.22 12.91
N TYR A 58 14.10 10.01 12.63
CA TYR A 58 12.96 9.40 13.34
C TYR A 58 13.32 8.20 14.22
N MET A 59 14.61 7.85 14.32
CA MET A 59 15.07 6.65 15.04
C MET A 59 14.68 6.65 16.53
N ASP A 60 14.71 7.82 17.18
CA ASP A 60 14.38 8.00 18.59
C ASP A 60 12.92 8.46 18.81
N SER A 61 12.09 8.43 17.76
CA SER A 61 10.69 8.84 17.88
C SER A 61 9.85 7.78 18.59
N GLU A 62 9.17 8.19 19.65
CA GLU A 62 8.21 7.33 20.37
C GLU A 62 6.90 7.15 19.61
N SER A 63 6.58 8.05 18.68
CA SER A 63 5.25 8.15 18.07
C SER A 63 5.24 7.97 16.56
N ALA A 64 6.40 7.81 15.94
CA ALA A 64 6.53 7.61 14.50
C ALA A 64 7.69 6.66 14.20
N MET A 65 7.59 5.96 13.07
CA MET A 65 8.63 5.05 12.61
C MET A 65 8.82 5.18 11.11
N VAL A 66 10.07 5.33 10.68
CA VAL A 66 10.46 5.27 9.27
C VAL A 66 11.17 3.94 9.03
N ALA A 67 10.52 3.02 8.30
CA ALA A 67 10.93 1.63 8.22
C ALA A 67 11.23 1.16 6.79
N GLU A 68 11.74 -0.05 6.64
CA GLU A 68 11.82 -0.73 5.35
C GLU A 68 11.47 -2.21 5.49
N VAL A 69 10.81 -2.75 4.46
CA VAL A 69 10.43 -4.16 4.32
C VAL A 69 11.09 -4.69 3.05
N ASP A 70 11.81 -5.80 3.20
CA ASP A 70 12.43 -6.51 2.10
C ASP A 70 11.45 -7.55 1.55
N CYS A 71 10.83 -7.25 0.41
CA CYS A 71 9.80 -8.12 -0.17
C CYS A 71 10.34 -9.40 -0.79
N ASP A 72 11.65 -9.53 -1.01
CA ASP A 72 12.27 -10.82 -1.37
C ASP A 72 12.37 -11.74 -0.13
N ALA A 73 12.30 -11.19 1.09
CA ALA A 73 12.41 -11.93 2.35
C ALA A 73 11.08 -12.09 3.09
N GLU A 74 10.18 -11.10 2.97
CA GLU A 74 8.90 -11.02 3.67
C GLU A 74 7.75 -10.88 2.66
N GLU A 75 7.50 -11.93 1.88
CA GLU A 75 6.50 -11.93 0.80
C GLU A 75 5.09 -11.59 1.32
N ASP A 76 4.70 -12.11 2.49
CA ASP A 76 3.39 -11.89 3.12
C ASP A 76 3.13 -10.41 3.47
N LEU A 77 4.18 -9.63 3.77
CA LEU A 77 4.06 -8.19 4.03
C LEU A 77 3.91 -7.36 2.74
N CYS A 78 4.03 -7.99 1.58
CA CYS A 78 4.08 -7.33 0.27
C CYS A 78 3.06 -7.88 -0.73
N GLU A 79 2.04 -8.62 -0.28
CA GLU A 79 1.03 -9.23 -1.16
C GLU A 79 0.37 -8.24 -2.14
N ASP A 80 0.20 -6.99 -1.71
CA ASP A 80 -0.43 -5.91 -2.46
C ASP A 80 0.58 -4.89 -3.01
N VAL A 81 1.86 -5.27 -3.14
CA VAL A 81 2.93 -4.40 -3.65
C VAL A 81 3.39 -4.86 -5.03
N ASP A 82 2.86 -4.21 -6.07
CA ASP A 82 3.14 -4.59 -7.46
C ASP A 82 4.47 -4.05 -8.01
N GLN A 83 5.03 -2.99 -7.42
CA GLN A 83 6.20 -2.29 -7.95
C GLN A 83 7.15 -1.78 -6.87
N PHE A 84 8.44 -1.67 -7.22
CA PHE A 84 9.47 -1.20 -6.29
C PHE A 84 10.22 0.06 -6.78
N PRO A 85 10.51 1.00 -5.87
CA PRO A 85 10.04 1.07 -4.49
C PRO A 85 8.55 1.45 -4.43
N THR A 86 7.85 0.93 -3.41
CA THR A 86 6.54 1.46 -3.00
C THR A 86 6.69 2.04 -1.60
N LEU A 87 6.23 3.27 -1.42
CA LEU A 87 6.25 3.96 -0.14
C LEU A 87 4.81 4.05 0.38
N ARG A 88 4.60 3.65 1.64
CA ARG A 88 3.30 3.80 2.29
C ARG A 88 3.42 4.41 3.67
N TRP A 89 2.39 5.06 4.14
CA TRP A 89 2.39 5.76 5.41
C TRP A 89 1.03 5.66 6.10
N GLY A 90 0.99 5.90 7.41
CA GLY A 90 -0.26 5.95 8.16
C GLY A 90 -0.27 5.02 9.36
N ASP A 91 -1.46 4.55 9.70
CA ASP A 91 -1.66 3.62 10.80
C ASP A 91 -1.30 2.19 10.35
N VAL A 92 -0.78 1.39 11.28
CA VAL A 92 -0.19 0.06 11.02
C VAL A 92 -1.13 -0.86 10.24
N SER A 93 -2.43 -0.77 10.50
CA SER A 93 -3.49 -1.59 9.89
C SER A 93 -4.16 -0.93 8.67
N ALA A 94 -3.77 0.30 8.31
CA ALA A 94 -4.42 1.09 7.26
C ALA A 94 -3.39 2.03 6.62
N LEU A 95 -2.37 1.43 6.01
CA LEU A 95 -1.35 2.19 5.29
C LEU A 95 -1.90 2.72 3.97
N GLU A 96 -1.59 3.98 3.67
CA GLU A 96 -1.92 4.66 2.42
C GLU A 96 -0.67 4.82 1.56
N ASP A 97 -0.82 4.78 0.23
CA ASP A 97 0.28 5.02 -0.71
C ASP A 97 0.81 6.46 -0.62
N TYR A 98 2.12 6.61 -0.78
CA TYR A 98 2.80 7.90 -0.95
C TYR A 98 3.18 8.10 -2.41
N ASP A 99 2.53 9.07 -3.05
CA ASP A 99 2.75 9.43 -4.45
C ASP A 99 3.65 10.68 -4.63
N GLY A 100 4.33 11.12 -3.58
CA GLY A 100 5.16 12.32 -3.62
C GLY A 100 6.56 12.08 -4.21
N GLU A 101 7.34 13.17 -4.29
CA GLU A 101 8.71 13.09 -4.80
C GLU A 101 9.63 12.30 -3.84
N LEU A 102 10.59 11.56 -4.42
CA LEU A 102 11.47 10.62 -3.71
C LEU A 102 12.78 11.26 -3.22
N ASP A 103 12.94 12.58 -3.36
CA ASP A 103 14.08 13.30 -2.82
C ASP A 103 13.93 13.56 -1.31
N PHE A 104 15.06 13.82 -0.64
CA PHE A 104 15.08 13.96 0.81
C PHE A 104 14.20 15.10 1.34
N ASP A 105 14.17 16.26 0.68
CA ASP A 105 13.45 17.42 1.19
C ASP A 105 11.93 17.20 1.13
N SER A 106 11.45 16.57 0.05
CA SER A 106 10.05 16.19 -0.11
C SER A 106 9.62 15.14 0.92
N LEU A 107 10.41 14.07 1.07
CA LEU A 107 10.14 13.01 2.04
C LEU A 107 10.14 13.53 3.48
N ARG A 108 11.10 14.39 3.83
CA ARG A 108 11.21 15.00 5.16
C ARG A 108 10.04 15.93 5.45
N THR A 109 9.65 16.75 4.48
CA THR A 109 8.51 17.66 4.62
C THR A 109 7.21 16.88 4.81
N PHE A 110 7.04 15.79 4.07
CA PHE A 110 5.91 14.89 4.21
C PHE A 110 5.88 14.26 5.61
N ALA A 111 6.99 13.64 6.01
CA ALA A 111 7.11 13.01 7.33
C ALA A 111 6.79 14.01 8.45
N ALA A 112 7.35 15.22 8.42
CA ALA A 112 7.10 16.22 9.46
C ALA A 112 5.63 16.64 9.59
N LYS A 113 4.85 16.53 8.52
CA LYS A 113 3.43 16.89 8.49
C LYS A 113 2.52 15.72 8.88
N HIS A 114 2.91 14.49 8.57
CA HIS A 114 2.03 13.33 8.63
C HIS A 114 2.40 12.32 9.72
N LEU A 115 3.68 12.25 10.12
CA LEU A 115 4.17 11.35 11.17
C LEU A 115 4.04 12.02 12.55
N HIS A 116 2.80 12.34 12.92
CA HIS A 116 2.47 12.86 14.25
C HIS A 116 1.92 11.74 15.13
N PRO A 117 2.01 11.85 16.47
CA PRO A 117 1.35 10.92 17.38
C PRO A 117 -0.12 10.69 17.03
N LYS A 118 -0.56 9.43 17.11
CA LYS A 118 -1.93 8.99 16.86
C LYS A 118 -2.60 8.52 18.15
N CYS A 119 -3.93 8.48 18.11
CA CYS A 119 -4.72 7.83 19.14
C CYS A 119 -4.26 6.38 19.33
N SER A 120 -4.00 5.98 20.58
CA SER A 120 -3.66 4.60 20.94
C SER A 120 -4.04 4.33 22.39
N PRO A 121 -4.05 3.06 22.85
CA PRO A 121 -4.31 2.73 24.26
C PRO A 121 -3.35 3.41 25.25
N VAL A 122 -2.13 3.75 24.81
CA VAL A 122 -1.13 4.46 25.62
C VAL A 122 -1.30 5.99 25.50
N ARG A 123 -1.91 6.48 24.42
CA ARG A 123 -2.06 7.91 24.08
C ARG A 123 -3.52 8.30 23.94
N LEU A 124 -4.30 8.01 24.99
CA LEU A 124 -5.72 8.37 25.07
C LEU A 124 -5.97 9.89 24.97
N ASP A 125 -4.96 10.71 25.27
CA ASP A 125 -5.01 12.17 25.09
C ASP A 125 -5.26 12.60 23.64
N LEU A 126 -4.88 11.74 22.68
CA LEU A 126 -5.00 11.98 21.23
C LEU A 126 -6.24 11.36 20.61
N CYS A 127 -7.04 10.64 21.39
CA CYS A 127 -8.26 9.97 20.93
C CYS A 127 -9.48 10.88 21.04
N ASP A 128 -10.39 10.78 20.08
CA ASP A 128 -11.76 11.30 20.25
C ASP A 128 -12.59 10.40 21.17
N ASP A 129 -13.83 10.82 21.46
CA ASP A 129 -14.69 10.12 22.43
C ASP A 129 -15.12 8.72 21.96
N GLU A 130 -15.21 8.51 20.65
CA GLU A 130 -15.58 7.22 20.06
C GLU A 130 -14.44 6.21 20.23
N HIS A 131 -13.22 6.60 19.85
CA HIS A 131 -12.04 5.75 20.02
C HIS A 131 -11.75 5.46 21.50
N LYS A 132 -11.95 6.44 22.39
CA LYS A 132 -11.82 6.21 23.84
C LYS A 132 -12.80 5.17 24.35
N ALA A 133 -14.08 5.27 23.96
CA ALA A 133 -15.10 4.32 24.37
C ALA A 133 -14.78 2.90 23.84
N LEU A 134 -14.26 2.80 22.63
CA LEU A 134 -13.82 1.52 22.07
C LEU A 134 -12.65 0.94 22.87
N ILE A 135 -11.60 1.72 23.11
CA ILE A 135 -10.44 1.27 23.90
C ILE A 135 -10.88 0.83 25.30
N ASP A 136 -11.71 1.62 26.00
CA ASP A 136 -12.22 1.27 27.33
C ASP A 136 -13.02 -0.04 27.33
N SER A 137 -13.69 -0.38 26.21
CA SER A 137 -14.42 -1.64 26.05
C SER A 137 -13.51 -2.84 25.79
N LEU A 138 -12.33 -2.62 25.19
CA LEU A 138 -11.37 -3.66 24.81
C LEU A 138 -10.34 -3.93 25.92
N LEU A 139 -9.92 -2.92 26.67
CA LEU A 139 -8.96 -3.05 27.77
C LEU A 139 -9.27 -4.13 28.82
N PRO A 140 -10.54 -4.38 29.24
CA PRO A 140 -10.83 -5.42 30.21
C PRO A 140 -10.84 -6.85 29.63
N LEU A 141 -10.76 -7.01 28.30
CA LEU A 141 -10.76 -8.32 27.65
C LEU A 141 -9.43 -9.05 27.86
N SER A 142 -9.51 -10.37 27.98
CA SER A 142 -8.35 -11.24 27.98
C SER A 142 -7.72 -11.34 26.58
N ALA A 143 -6.46 -11.78 26.52
CA ALA A 143 -5.77 -12.00 25.24
C ALA A 143 -6.55 -12.95 24.32
N GLU A 144 -7.14 -14.02 24.85
CA GLU A 144 -7.93 -14.99 24.06
C GLU A 144 -9.22 -14.34 23.50
N GLU A 145 -9.87 -13.45 24.25
CA GLU A 145 -11.04 -12.70 23.77
C GLU A 145 -10.67 -11.66 22.71
N LEU A 146 -9.50 -11.03 22.85
CA LEU A 146 -8.96 -10.11 21.84
C LEU A 146 -8.57 -10.86 20.56
N ASP A 147 -7.92 -12.01 20.67
CA ASP A 147 -7.57 -12.87 19.53
C ASP A 147 -8.82 -13.31 18.77
N ALA A 148 -9.86 -13.73 19.48
CA ALA A 148 -11.14 -14.08 18.86
C ALA A 148 -11.78 -12.91 18.09
N LYS A 149 -11.66 -11.68 18.62
CA LYS A 149 -12.11 -10.46 17.93
C LYS A 149 -11.25 -10.12 16.72
N ILE A 150 -9.93 -10.28 16.82
CA ILE A 150 -9.01 -10.08 15.70
C ILE A 150 -9.40 -11.03 14.56
N THR A 151 -9.57 -12.32 14.85
CA THR A 151 -10.02 -13.30 13.84
C THR A 151 -11.40 -12.96 13.26
N GLU A 152 -12.34 -12.47 14.07
CA GLU A 152 -13.64 -12.01 13.56
C GLU A 152 -13.48 -10.86 12.55
N TYR A 153 -12.66 -9.86 12.85
CA TYR A 153 -12.39 -8.75 11.93
C TYR A 153 -11.62 -9.19 10.69
N GLU A 154 -10.62 -10.06 10.83
CA GLU A 154 -9.85 -10.61 9.70
C GLU A 154 -10.76 -11.38 8.72
N VAL A 155 -11.70 -12.18 9.23
CA VAL A 155 -12.71 -12.86 8.40
C VAL A 155 -13.60 -11.85 7.67
N GLN A 156 -14.03 -10.78 8.36
CA GLN A 156 -14.83 -9.73 7.71
C GLN A 156 -14.05 -9.03 6.59
N LEU A 157 -12.76 -8.78 6.79
CA LEU A 157 -11.88 -8.19 5.76
C LEU A 157 -11.74 -9.14 4.56
N GLU A 158 -11.49 -10.42 4.80
CA GLU A 158 -11.38 -11.44 3.74
C GLU A 158 -12.68 -11.57 2.93
N GLU A 159 -13.85 -11.57 3.60
CA GLU A 159 -15.14 -11.60 2.91
C GLU A 159 -15.36 -10.36 2.04
N VAL A 160 -14.94 -9.18 2.51
CA VAL A 160 -15.02 -7.94 1.73
C VAL A 160 -14.09 -7.99 0.52
N HIS A 161 -12.84 -8.42 0.68
CA HIS A 161 -11.89 -8.57 -0.43
C HIS A 161 -12.39 -9.57 -1.47
N LYS A 162 -12.81 -10.76 -1.04
CA LYS A 162 -13.35 -11.79 -1.93
C LYS A 162 -14.53 -11.27 -2.74
N LYS A 163 -15.45 -10.53 -2.11
CA LYS A 163 -16.60 -9.96 -2.81
C LYS A 163 -16.17 -8.91 -3.84
N PHE A 164 -15.17 -8.10 -3.51
CA PHE A 164 -14.61 -7.13 -4.44
C PHE A 164 -14.01 -7.82 -5.67
N ASP A 165 -13.21 -8.88 -5.48
CA ASP A 165 -12.60 -9.67 -6.56
C ASP A 165 -13.66 -10.33 -7.46
N GLU A 166 -14.71 -10.90 -6.86
CA GLU A 166 -15.84 -11.48 -7.59
C GLU A 166 -16.57 -10.42 -8.43
N ASP A 167 -16.78 -9.22 -7.88
CA ASP A 167 -17.40 -8.10 -8.58
C ASP A 167 -16.51 -7.57 -9.71
N GLU A 168 -15.19 -7.50 -9.51
CA GLU A 168 -14.23 -7.11 -10.55
C GLU A 168 -14.26 -8.11 -11.71
N GLN A 169 -14.15 -9.40 -11.43
CA GLN A 169 -14.20 -10.44 -12.46
C GLN A 169 -15.52 -10.37 -13.25
N ARG A 170 -16.66 -10.22 -12.55
CA ARG A 170 -17.97 -10.08 -13.18
C ARG A 170 -18.03 -8.88 -14.12
N LEU A 171 -17.45 -7.75 -13.72
CA LEU A 171 -17.40 -6.53 -14.54
C LEU A 171 -16.49 -6.71 -15.77
N GLN A 172 -15.35 -7.38 -15.62
CA GLN A 172 -14.46 -7.71 -16.74
C GLN A 172 -15.15 -8.61 -17.76
N ASP A 173 -15.81 -9.68 -17.31
CA ASP A 173 -16.58 -10.58 -18.18
C ASP A 173 -17.72 -9.84 -18.91
N GLU A 174 -18.40 -8.94 -18.22
CA GLU A 174 -19.44 -8.10 -18.81
C GLU A 174 -18.89 -7.13 -19.85
N PHE A 175 -17.74 -6.51 -19.57
CA PHE A 175 -17.05 -5.63 -20.50
C PHE A 175 -16.65 -6.38 -21.78
N ASP A 176 -16.01 -7.53 -21.65
CA ASP A 176 -15.58 -8.37 -22.78
C ASP A 176 -16.77 -8.83 -23.64
N ARG A 177 -17.88 -9.22 -22.99
CA ARG A 177 -19.14 -9.55 -23.68
C ARG A 177 -19.66 -8.36 -24.49
N ILE A 178 -19.71 -7.17 -23.88
CA ILE A 178 -20.19 -5.96 -24.54
C ILE A 178 -19.27 -5.58 -25.71
N GLU A 179 -17.96 -5.73 -25.57
CA GLU A 179 -17.01 -5.50 -26.67
C GLU A 179 -17.22 -6.48 -27.83
N ALA A 180 -17.43 -7.76 -27.53
CA ALA A 180 -17.71 -8.78 -28.53
C ALA A 180 -19.03 -8.50 -29.29
N GLU A 181 -20.11 -8.17 -28.56
CA GLU A 181 -21.40 -7.79 -29.15
C GLU A 181 -21.28 -6.54 -30.04
N LYS A 182 -20.59 -5.50 -29.56
CA LYS A 182 -20.29 -4.30 -30.34
C LYS A 182 -19.51 -4.64 -31.61
N ALA A 183 -18.50 -5.50 -31.53
CA ALA A 183 -17.70 -5.92 -32.67
C ALA A 183 -18.54 -6.69 -33.70
N GLU A 184 -19.43 -7.58 -33.25
CA GLU A 184 -20.38 -8.29 -34.11
C GLU A 184 -21.36 -7.33 -34.79
N GLN A 185 -21.98 -6.43 -34.04
CA GLN A 185 -22.88 -5.41 -34.58
C GLN A 185 -22.18 -4.50 -35.61
N LEU A 186 -20.96 -4.07 -35.32
CA LEU A 186 -20.16 -3.29 -36.27
C LEU A 186 -19.84 -4.09 -37.53
N ARG A 187 -19.52 -5.39 -37.42
CA ARG A 187 -19.29 -6.26 -38.57
C ARG A 187 -20.57 -6.40 -39.41
N ALA A 188 -21.72 -6.64 -38.78
CA ALA A 188 -23.01 -6.74 -39.47
C ALA A 188 -23.40 -5.45 -40.21
N ILE A 189 -23.11 -4.28 -39.63
CA ILE A 189 -23.34 -2.98 -40.29
C ILE A 189 -22.32 -2.74 -41.41
N ARG A 190 -21.06 -3.16 -41.23
CA ARG A 190 -19.97 -3.01 -42.20
C ARG A 190 -19.97 -4.07 -43.31
N ASP A 191 -20.86 -5.06 -43.23
CA ASP A 191 -21.14 -6.09 -44.24
C ASP A 191 -21.38 -5.44 -45.64
N PRO A 192 -21.28 -6.16 -46.78
CA PRO A 192 -21.20 -5.55 -48.12
C PRO A 192 -22.27 -4.52 -48.42
N GLY A 193 -23.44 -4.60 -47.79
CA GLY A 193 -24.53 -3.64 -47.92
C GLY A 193 -24.09 -2.18 -47.78
N LEU A 194 -23.41 -1.79 -46.70
CA LEU A 194 -23.02 -0.38 -46.51
C LEU A 194 -22.00 0.08 -47.56
N ARG A 195 -21.05 -0.79 -47.92
CA ARG A 195 -20.07 -0.50 -48.98
C ARG A 195 -20.75 -0.37 -50.34
N LEU A 196 -21.66 -1.29 -50.66
CA LEU A 196 -22.42 -1.29 -51.91
C LEU A 196 -23.33 -0.08 -52.01
N VAL A 197 -24.05 0.30 -50.96
CA VAL A 197 -24.89 1.51 -50.93
C VAL A 197 -24.04 2.75 -51.21
N ARG A 198 -22.85 2.85 -50.61
CA ARG A 198 -21.88 3.93 -50.90
C ARG A 198 -21.42 3.91 -52.36
N SER A 199 -21.07 2.74 -52.90
CA SER A 199 -20.65 2.59 -54.30
C SER A 199 -21.76 2.94 -55.29
N VAL A 200 -23.01 2.51 -55.04
CA VAL A 200 -24.18 2.81 -55.88
C VAL A 200 -24.48 4.32 -55.86
N LYS A 201 -24.41 4.97 -54.69
CA LYS A 201 -24.55 6.43 -54.60
C LYS A 201 -23.47 7.16 -55.43
N ALA A 202 -22.21 6.70 -55.35
CA ALA A 202 -21.12 7.29 -56.11
C ALA A 202 -21.28 7.12 -57.63
N LEU A 203 -21.86 6.01 -58.08
CA LEU A 203 -22.21 5.80 -59.50
C LEU A 203 -23.29 6.79 -59.95
N LYS A 204 -24.40 6.92 -59.21
CA LYS A 204 -25.49 7.85 -59.55
C LYS A 204 -25.00 9.30 -59.67
N LEU A 205 -24.15 9.76 -58.75
CA LEU A 205 -23.58 11.10 -58.79
C LEU A 205 -22.67 11.35 -60.01
N LYS A 206 -22.07 10.30 -60.59
CA LYS A 206 -21.28 10.41 -61.83
C LYS A 206 -22.15 10.46 -63.08
N GLU A 207 -23.35 9.89 -63.05
CA GLU A 207 -24.31 9.93 -64.16
C GLU A 207 -25.01 11.30 -64.28
N GLU A 208 -24.97 12.11 -63.22
CA GLU A 208 -25.56 13.46 -63.15
C GLU A 208 -24.57 14.59 -63.55
N LEU A 209 -23.32 14.27 -63.90
CA LEU A 209 -22.25 15.18 -64.34
C LEU A 209 -22.01 15.07 -65.85
#